data_AF-A0A6B3H3K4-F1
#
_entry.id   AF-A0A6B3H3K4-F1
#
_cell.length_a   1.000
_cell.length_b   1.000
_cell.length_c   1.000
_cell.angle_alpha   90.00
_cell.angle_beta   90.00
_cell.angle_gamma   90.00
#
_symmetry.space_group_name_H-M   'P 1'
#
loop_
_entity.id
_entity.type
_entity.pdbx_description
1 polymer ?
#
loop_
_entity_poly.entity_id
_entity_poly.type
_entity_poly.pdbx_seq_one_letter_code
_entity_poly.pdbx_strand_id
1 'polypeptide(L)'
;TLVNRIIGRREAVVQDKPGVTRDRVSYEAEWAGRRFKVVDTGGWEQDVLGLDASVAAQAEYAIETADAVVFVVDSTVGATDTDEAVVKLLRRAGKPVVLCANKVDGQSGEADATALWSLGLGEPYPVSSLHGRGTGDML
;
A
#
# COMPACT_ATOMS: atom_id res chain seq x y z
N THR A 1 8.36 -3.65 2.07
CA THR A 1 9.42 -2.73 1.56
C THR A 1 9.09 -1.27 1.76
N LEU A 2 7.91 -0.78 1.35
CA LEU A 2 7.53 0.62 1.48
C LEU A 2 7.53 1.13 2.94
N VAL A 3 7.01 0.35 3.89
CA VAL A 3 6.98 0.73 5.31
C VAL A 3 8.39 1.06 5.82
N ASN A 4 9.38 0.17 5.59
CA ASN A 4 10.78 0.42 5.93
C ASN A 4 11.34 1.71 5.32
N ARG A 5 10.87 2.06 4.12
CA ARG A 5 11.27 3.31 3.45
C ARG A 5 10.71 4.52 4.19
N ILE A 6 9.43 4.48 4.55
CA ILE A 6 8.75 5.58 5.27
C ILE A 6 9.37 5.79 6.66
N ILE A 7 9.66 4.71 7.39
CA ILE A 7 10.20 4.80 8.76
C ILE A 7 11.73 5.03 8.81
N GLY A 8 12.41 5.00 7.65
CA GLY A 8 13.86 5.24 7.53
C GLY A 8 14.75 4.16 8.15
N ARG A 9 14.20 3.01 8.55
CA ARG A 9 14.93 1.91 9.23
C ARG A 9 14.36 0.55 8.83
N ARG A 10 15.17 -0.50 8.96
CA ARG A 10 14.80 -1.88 8.59
C ARG A 10 14.14 -2.59 9.78
N GLU A 11 12.93 -2.18 10.11
CA GLU A 11 12.16 -2.69 11.27
C GLU A 11 10.95 -3.54 10.84
N ALA A 12 10.29 -3.16 9.73
CA ALA A 12 9.27 -3.96 9.08
C ALA A 12 9.92 -5.10 8.27
N VAL A 13 10.58 -6.02 8.98
CA VAL A 13 10.98 -7.33 8.43
C VAL A 13 9.99 -8.34 8.96
N VAL A 14 9.09 -8.76 8.09
CA VAL A 14 8.13 -9.82 8.35
C VAL A 14 8.92 -11.12 8.52
N GLN A 15 8.80 -11.76 9.68
CA GLN A 15 9.20 -13.16 9.80
C GLN A 15 8.10 -14.01 9.15
N ASP A 16 8.39 -14.56 7.97
CA ASP A 16 7.59 -15.62 7.36
C ASP A 16 7.79 -16.91 8.18
N LYS A 17 7.08 -17.03 9.30
CA LYS A 17 6.93 -18.30 10.02
C LYS A 17 5.50 -18.80 9.80
N PRO A 18 5.32 -19.95 9.11
CA PRO A 18 4.02 -20.59 9.02
C PRO A 18 3.45 -20.84 10.43
N GLY A 19 2.21 -20.41 10.68
CA GLY A 19 1.48 -20.73 11.91
C GLY A 19 1.43 -19.66 13.01
N VAL A 20 1.80 -18.40 12.73
CA VAL A 20 1.52 -17.27 13.64
C VAL A 20 0.41 -16.38 13.09
N THR A 21 -0.60 -16.11 13.90
CA THR A 21 -1.59 -15.04 13.65
C THR A 21 -0.82 -13.74 13.56
N ARG A 22 -0.82 -13.10 12.39
CA ARG A 22 0.01 -11.92 12.12
C ARG A 22 -0.63 -10.70 12.78
N ASP A 23 -0.20 -10.40 14.00
CA ASP A 23 -0.60 -9.16 14.67
C ASP A 23 -0.20 -7.95 13.80
N ARG A 24 -1.14 -7.04 13.59
CA ARG A 24 -0.93 -5.78 12.86
C ARG A 24 0.15 -4.98 13.56
N VAL A 25 1.20 -4.59 12.83
CA VAL A 25 2.29 -3.81 13.41
C VAL A 25 2.13 -2.35 13.02
N SER A 26 2.14 -1.49 14.04
CA SER A 26 2.15 -0.03 13.90
C SER A 26 3.56 0.49 14.16
N TYR A 27 4.02 1.40 13.32
CA TYR A 27 5.34 2.02 13.41
C TYR A 27 5.23 3.54 13.51
N GLU A 28 6.05 4.16 14.36
CA GLU A 28 6.19 5.62 14.39
C GLU A 28 7.06 6.10 13.22
N ALA A 29 6.58 7.14 12.52
CA ALA A 29 7.23 7.79 11.40
C ALA A 29 7.18 9.32 11.53
N GLU A 30 8.11 10.00 10.86
CA GLU A 30 8.13 11.46 10.73
C GLU A 30 8.51 11.83 9.30
N TRP A 31 7.79 12.79 8.73
CA TRP A 31 8.12 13.40 7.44
C TRP A 31 7.84 14.90 7.48
N ALA A 32 8.79 15.71 7.01
CA ALA A 32 8.67 17.17 6.98
C ALA A 32 8.19 17.81 8.31
N GLY A 33 8.67 17.29 9.46
CA GLY A 33 8.28 17.74 10.79
C GLY A 33 6.89 17.28 11.27
N ARG A 34 6.20 16.43 10.52
CA ARG A 34 4.91 15.82 10.89
C ARG A 34 5.11 14.38 11.33
N ARG A 35 4.68 14.06 12.54
CA ARG A 35 4.69 12.70 13.09
C ARG A 35 3.38 11.99 12.77
N PHE A 36 3.48 10.72 12.41
CA PHE A 36 2.33 9.87 12.11
C PHE A 36 2.67 8.39 12.37
N LYS A 37 1.63 7.57 12.44
CA LYS A 37 1.76 6.12 12.54
C LYS A 37 1.55 5.48 11.18
N VAL A 38 2.39 4.51 10.85
CA VAL A 38 2.22 3.64 9.68
C VAL A 38 1.78 2.27 10.18
N VAL A 39 0.62 1.82 9.73
CA VAL A 39 0.12 0.48 10.03
C VAL A 39 0.30 -0.38 8.79
N ASP A 40 1.07 -1.46 8.91
CA ASP A 40 1.21 -2.44 7.83
C ASP A 40 0.05 -3.42 7.89
N THR A 41 -0.85 -3.35 6.92
CA THR A 41 -1.90 -4.36 6.72
C THR A 41 -1.30 -5.70 6.21
N GLY A 42 -0.01 -5.76 5.89
CA GLY A 42 0.61 -6.99 5.38
C GLY A 42 0.24 -7.26 3.92
N GLY A 43 0.70 -8.41 3.41
CA GLY A 43 0.47 -8.83 2.03
C GLY A 43 -0.84 -9.62 1.86
N TRP A 44 -1.36 -9.63 0.64
CA TRP A 44 -2.49 -10.46 0.22
C TRP A 44 -2.01 -11.90 0.02
N GLU A 45 -1.91 -12.67 1.10
CA GLU A 45 -1.66 -14.11 0.99
C GLU A 45 -2.99 -14.87 1.02
N GLN A 46 -3.02 -16.01 0.31
CA GLN A 46 -4.09 -16.99 0.46
C GLN A 46 -4.04 -17.53 1.88
N ASP A 47 -4.83 -16.92 2.75
CA ASP A 47 -5.12 -17.45 4.07
C ASP A 47 -6.23 -18.51 3.97
N VAL A 48 -6.57 -19.18 5.08
CA VAL A 48 -7.64 -20.18 5.19
C VAL A 48 -8.98 -19.68 4.63
N LEU A 49 -9.19 -18.37 4.64
CA LEU A 49 -10.39 -17.68 4.15
C LEU A 49 -10.46 -17.53 2.60
N GLY A 50 -9.36 -17.79 1.88
CA GLY A 50 -9.24 -17.49 0.45
C GLY A 50 -8.82 -16.04 0.17
N LEU A 51 -8.31 -15.79 -1.04
CA LEU A 51 -7.70 -14.50 -1.43
C LEU A 51 -8.70 -13.33 -1.32
N ASP A 52 -9.92 -13.47 -1.86
CA ASP A 52 -10.90 -12.39 -1.90
C ASP A 52 -11.36 -11.96 -0.49
N ALA A 53 -11.61 -12.91 0.40
CA ALA A 53 -12.04 -12.63 1.77
C ALA A 53 -10.90 -12.02 2.60
N SER A 54 -9.67 -12.51 2.41
CA SER A 54 -8.48 -11.89 2.99
C SER A 54 -8.37 -10.44 2.53
N VAL A 55 -8.49 -10.19 1.22
CA VAL A 55 -8.41 -8.85 0.63
C VAL A 55 -9.47 -7.90 1.20
N ALA A 56 -10.73 -8.34 1.30
CA ALA A 56 -11.79 -7.53 1.86
C ALA A 56 -11.51 -7.15 3.33
N ALA A 57 -11.14 -8.12 4.17
CA ALA A 57 -10.88 -7.89 5.59
C ALA A 57 -9.70 -6.92 5.84
N GLN A 58 -8.67 -7.00 4.99
CA GLN A 58 -7.53 -6.10 5.01
C GLN A 58 -7.92 -4.66 4.65
N ALA A 59 -8.70 -4.49 3.59
CA ALA A 59 -9.22 -3.18 3.18
C ALA A 59 -10.14 -2.58 4.23
N GLU A 60 -11.06 -3.37 4.79
CA GLU A 60 -11.96 -2.96 5.88
C GLU A 60 -11.17 -2.51 7.11
N TYR A 61 -10.16 -3.26 7.52
CA TYR A 61 -9.30 -2.87 8.64
C TYR A 61 -8.59 -1.53 8.39
N ALA A 62 -8.01 -1.32 7.20
CA ALA A 62 -7.39 -0.04 6.85
C ALA A 62 -8.42 1.10 6.89
N ILE A 63 -9.61 0.85 6.35
CA ILE A 63 -10.73 1.78 6.32
C ILE A 63 -11.18 2.11 7.74
N GLU A 64 -11.20 1.20 8.69
CA GLU A 64 -11.68 1.50 10.04
C GLU A 64 -10.62 2.27 10.85
N THR A 65 -9.36 1.88 10.73
CA THR A 65 -8.30 2.30 11.67
C THR A 65 -7.47 3.50 11.23
N ALA A 66 -7.41 3.83 9.94
CA ALA A 66 -6.51 4.86 9.43
C ALA A 66 -7.21 6.20 9.17
N ASP A 67 -6.53 7.33 9.39
CA ASP A 67 -7.04 8.65 8.98
C ASP A 67 -6.97 8.86 7.46
N ALA A 68 -6.00 8.20 6.80
CA ALA A 68 -5.83 8.16 5.35
C ALA A 68 -5.21 6.80 4.95
N VAL A 69 -5.47 6.37 3.72
CA VAL A 69 -5.00 5.07 3.20
C VAL A 69 -4.01 5.29 2.06
N VAL A 70 -2.86 4.62 2.11
CA VAL A 70 -1.97 4.48 0.94
C VAL A 70 -2.30 3.15 0.27
N PHE A 71 -2.94 3.21 -0.89
CA PHE A 71 -3.25 2.02 -1.67
C PHE A 71 -2.07 1.72 -2.63
N VAL A 72 -1.36 0.63 -2.34
CA VAL A 72 -0.11 0.29 -3.04
C VAL A 72 -0.41 -0.76 -4.11
N VAL A 73 -0.14 -0.42 -5.37
CA VAL A 73 -0.31 -1.30 -6.53
C VAL A 73 1.03 -1.53 -7.20
N ASP A 74 1.24 -2.75 -7.71
CA ASP A 74 2.40 -3.07 -8.52
C ASP A 74 2.22 -2.51 -9.94
N SER A 75 2.95 -1.44 -10.26
CA SER A 75 2.88 -0.81 -11.58
C SER A 75 3.22 -1.78 -12.71
N THR A 76 4.14 -2.73 -12.49
CA THR A 76 4.57 -3.68 -13.52
C THR A 76 3.52 -4.72 -13.89
N VAL A 77 2.52 -4.91 -13.02
CA VAL A 77 1.38 -5.81 -13.25
C VAL A 77 0.20 -5.04 -13.84
N GLY A 78 0.03 -3.78 -13.44
CA GLY A 78 -1.15 -2.98 -13.77
C GLY A 78 -2.32 -3.27 -12.82
N ALA A 79 -3.49 -2.70 -13.14
CA ALA A 79 -4.69 -2.87 -12.35
C ALA A 79 -5.25 -4.29 -12.48
N THR A 80 -5.51 -4.95 -11.35
CA THR A 80 -6.12 -6.29 -11.31
C THR A 80 -7.57 -6.24 -10.81
N ASP A 81 -8.32 -7.32 -11.03
CA ASP A 81 -9.70 -7.47 -10.50
C ASP A 81 -9.74 -7.34 -8.96
N THR A 82 -8.69 -7.83 -8.30
CA THR A 82 -8.52 -7.70 -6.85
C THR A 82 -8.33 -6.24 -6.45
N ASP A 83 -7.52 -5.48 -7.18
CA ASP A 83 -7.35 -4.03 -6.94
C ASP A 83 -8.67 -3.29 -7.14
N GLU A 84 -9.42 -3.59 -8.20
CA GLU A 84 -10.73 -2.97 -8.45
C GLU A 84 -11.74 -3.25 -7.34
N ALA A 85 -11.71 -4.46 -6.76
CA ALA A 85 -12.56 -4.80 -5.62
C ALA A 85 -12.21 -3.95 -4.40
N VAL A 86 -10.93 -3.77 -4.09
CA VAL A 86 -10.46 -2.91 -2.98
C VAL A 86 -10.83 -1.45 -3.23
N VAL A 87 -10.66 -0.94 -4.45
CA VAL A 87 -11.05 0.43 -4.82
C VAL A 87 -12.52 0.70 -4.54
N LYS A 88 -13.41 -0.27 -4.80
CA LYS A 88 -14.84 -0.14 -4.48
C LYS A 88 -15.08 0.02 -2.98
N LEU A 89 -14.33 -0.68 -2.13
CA LEU A 89 -14.42 -0.55 -0.67
C LEU A 89 -13.89 0.82 -0.21
N LEU A 90 -12.69 1.20 -0.69
CA LEU A 90 -12.05 2.47 -0.33
C LEU A 90 -12.90 3.69 -0.72
N ARG A 91 -13.51 3.67 -1.90
CA ARG A 91 -14.42 4.75 -2.34
C ARG A 91 -15.65 4.88 -1.45
N ARG A 92 -16.23 3.75 -1.02
CA ARG A 92 -17.41 3.77 -0.12
C ARG A 92 -17.05 4.31 1.26
N ALA A 93 -15.83 4.07 1.73
CA ALA A 93 -15.35 4.57 3.01
C ALA A 93 -15.24 6.10 3.07
N GLY A 94 -15.01 6.76 1.94
CA GLY A 94 -14.89 8.22 1.86
C GLY A 94 -13.65 8.80 2.56
N LYS A 95 -12.68 7.96 2.95
CA LYS A 95 -11.41 8.40 3.53
C LYS A 95 -10.46 8.88 2.42
N PRO A 96 -9.53 9.81 2.70
CA PRO A 96 -8.48 10.16 1.76
C PRO A 96 -7.67 8.93 1.36
N VAL A 97 -7.45 8.75 0.06
CA VAL A 97 -6.66 7.64 -0.49
C VAL A 97 -5.55 8.21 -1.37
N VAL A 98 -4.32 7.74 -1.15
CA VAL A 98 -3.16 8.00 -2.01
C VAL A 98 -2.87 6.74 -2.81
N LEU A 99 -2.91 6.83 -4.14
CA LEU A 99 -2.55 5.72 -5.02
C LEU A 99 -1.04 5.68 -5.21
N CYS A 100 -0.40 4.65 -4.66
CA CYS A 100 1.04 4.42 -4.77
C CYS A 100 1.30 3.38 -5.87
N ALA A 101 1.79 3.83 -7.02
CA ALA A 101 2.24 2.96 -8.10
C ALA A 101 3.68 2.52 -7.82
N ASN A 102 3.83 1.37 -7.17
CA ASN A 102 5.12 0.90 -6.69
C ASN A 102 5.88 0.10 -7.76
N LYS A 103 7.19 -0.08 -7.56
CA LYS A 103 8.16 -0.73 -8.48
C LYS A 103 8.51 0.08 -9.74
N VAL A 104 8.33 1.40 -9.68
CA VAL A 104 8.79 2.31 -10.74
C VAL A 104 10.28 2.61 -10.55
N ASP A 105 11.12 1.66 -10.95
CA ASP A 105 12.57 1.69 -10.69
C ASP A 105 13.34 2.62 -11.65
N GLY A 106 12.70 3.08 -12.72
CA GLY A 106 13.27 4.00 -13.70
C GLY A 106 12.20 4.63 -14.60
N GLN A 107 12.64 5.49 -15.52
CA GLN A 107 11.75 6.27 -16.40
C GLN A 107 10.83 5.38 -17.27
N SER A 108 11.29 4.18 -17.63
CA SER A 108 10.48 3.25 -18.42
C SER A 108 9.20 2.79 -17.72
N GLY A 109 9.16 2.80 -16.37
CA GLY A 109 7.97 2.41 -15.59
C GLY A 109 6.96 3.53 -15.36
N GLU A 110 7.23 4.76 -15.79
CA GLU A 110 6.30 5.89 -15.59
C GLU A 110 5.02 5.72 -16.41
N ALA A 111 5.10 5.11 -17.59
CA ALA A 111 3.93 4.78 -18.40
C ALA A 111 3.02 3.77 -17.70
N ASP A 112 3.60 2.73 -17.09
CA ASP A 112 2.86 1.70 -16.37
C ASP A 112 2.17 2.28 -15.13
N ALA A 113 2.87 3.16 -14.40
CA ALA A 113 2.28 3.91 -13.29
C ALA A 113 1.10 4.77 -13.76
N THR A 114 1.25 5.47 -14.88
CA THR A 114 0.19 6.32 -15.46
C THR A 114 -1.06 5.52 -15.83
N ALA A 115 -0.91 4.28 -16.30
CA ALA A 115 -2.04 3.42 -16.64
C ALA A 115 -2.97 3.14 -15.44
N LEU A 116 -2.44 3.18 -14.21
CA LEU A 116 -3.21 2.99 -12.98
C LEU A 116 -4.19 4.12 -12.66
N TRP A 117 -4.11 5.26 -13.37
CA TRP A 117 -5.11 6.32 -13.26
C TRP A 117 -6.54 5.81 -13.55
N SER A 118 -6.65 4.75 -14.35
CA SER A 118 -7.90 4.04 -14.64
C SER A 118 -8.63 3.52 -13.39
N LEU A 119 -7.92 3.24 -12.29
CA LEU A 119 -8.53 2.89 -11.01
C LEU A 119 -9.38 4.04 -10.43
N GLY A 120 -9.12 5.27 -10.86
CA GLY A 120 -9.86 6.48 -10.51
C GLY A 120 -9.80 6.84 -9.03
N LEU A 121 -8.65 6.62 -8.40
CA LEU A 121 -8.31 7.11 -7.06
C LEU A 121 -7.55 8.45 -7.08
N GLY A 122 -7.37 9.05 -8.27
CA GLY A 122 -6.54 10.23 -8.48
C GLY A 122 -5.25 9.89 -9.24
N GLU A 123 -4.36 10.88 -9.31
CA GLU A 123 -3.01 10.71 -9.90
C GLU A 123 -2.22 9.65 -9.13
N PRO A 124 -1.73 8.59 -9.80
CA PRO A 124 -0.84 7.62 -9.17
C PRO A 124 0.53 8.25 -8.91
N TYR A 125 1.03 8.09 -7.69
CA TYR A 125 2.39 8.48 -7.33
C TYR A 125 3.37 7.35 -7.73
N PRO A 126 4.27 7.58 -8.70
CA PRO A 126 5.25 6.58 -9.09
C PRO A 126 6.32 6.45 -8.01
N VAL A 127 6.47 5.25 -7.44
CA VAL A 127 7.37 4.97 -6.32
C VAL A 127 8.25 3.77 -6.62
N SER A 128 9.54 3.87 -6.31
CA SER A 128 10.40 2.69 -6.09
C SER A 128 10.71 2.58 -4.61
N SER A 129 10.00 1.71 -3.90
CA SER A 129 10.31 1.43 -2.50
C SER A 129 11.72 0.87 -2.30
N LEU A 130 12.21 0.11 -3.30
CA LEU A 130 13.51 -0.53 -3.29
C LEU A 130 14.65 0.50 -3.44
N HIS A 131 14.52 1.42 -4.38
CA HIS A 131 15.56 2.41 -4.68
C HIS A 131 15.33 3.77 -4.00
N GLY A 132 14.17 3.99 -3.38
CA GLY A 132 13.83 5.23 -2.67
C GLY A 132 13.37 6.37 -3.58
N ARG A 133 12.90 6.08 -4.79
CA ARG A 133 12.37 7.07 -5.75
C ARG A 133 10.91 7.39 -5.41
N GLY A 134 10.53 8.67 -5.48
CA GLY A 134 9.14 9.14 -5.43
C GLY A 134 8.43 9.03 -4.07
N THR A 135 9.03 8.36 -3.07
CA THR A 135 8.41 8.22 -1.74
C THR A 135 8.24 9.57 -1.04
N GLY A 136 9.15 10.53 -1.27
CA GLY A 136 9.05 11.86 -0.68
C GLY A 136 7.96 12.73 -1.31
N ASP A 137 7.70 12.57 -2.61
CA ASP A 137 6.61 13.30 -3.29
C ASP A 137 5.23 12.75 -2.92
N MET A 138 5.17 11.47 -2.53
CA MET A 138 3.96 10.79 -2.05
C MET A 138 3.58 11.17 -0.60
N LEU A 139 4.55 11.53 0.24
CA LEU A 139 4.38 11.83 1.68
C LEU A 139 4.23 13.33 1.96
#